data_AF-A0A2C6K5V5-F1
#
_entry.id   AF-A0A2C6K5V5-F1
#
_cell.length_a   1.000
_cell.length_b   1.000
_cell.length_c   1.000
_cell.angle_alpha   90.00
_cell.angle_beta   90.00
_cell.angle_gamma   90.00
#
_symmetry.space_group_name_H-M   'P 1'
#
loop_
_entity.id
_entity.type
_entity.pdbx_description
1 polymer ?
#
loop_
_entity_poly.entity_id
_entity_poly.type
_entity_poly.pdbx_seq_one_letter_code
_entity_poly.pdbx_strand_id
1 'polypeptide(L)' 'MDFMSQERERGITIQSAATCFPWGDAFIQLIDTPGHVDFSAEVQLALCAIDGACLLLDASRGVEAQTRA' A
#
# COMPACT_ATOMS: atom_id res chain seq x y z
N MET A 1 -1.94 -8.92 4.38
CA MET A 1 -1.11 -9.98 5.02
C MET A 1 -0.55 -9.30 6.26
N ASP A 2 -1.23 -9.41 7.40
CA ASP A 2 -0.79 -8.70 8.60
C ASP A 2 0.06 -9.66 9.42
N PHE A 3 1.38 -9.59 9.23
CA PHE A 3 2.32 -10.58 9.75
C PHE A 3 2.78 -10.26 11.17
N MET A 4 2.78 -8.98 11.57
CA MET A 4 3.26 -8.58 12.89
C MET A 4 2.12 -8.38 13.89
N SER A 5 2.34 -8.79 15.15
CA SER A 5 1.39 -8.55 16.25
C SER A 5 1.11 -7.06 16.45
N GLN A 6 2.12 -6.21 16.22
CA GLN A 6 2.01 -4.75 16.34
C GLN A 6 1.17 -4.10 15.23
N GLU A 7 1.15 -4.66 14.01
CA GLU A 7 0.28 -4.19 12.93
C GLU A 7 -1.19 -4.42 13.29
N ARG A 8 -1.49 -5.61 13.83
CA ARG A 8 -2.84 -5.99 14.27
C ARG A 8 -3.30 -5.20 15.50
N GLU A 9 -2.41 -4.93 16.44
CA GLU A 9 -2.74 -4.11 17.64
C GLU A 9 -3.04 -2.65 17.30
N ARG A 10 -2.36 -2.09 16.30
CA ARG A 10 -2.49 -0.67 15.92
C ARG A 10 -3.43 -0.43 14.74
N GLY A 11 -3.82 -1.49 14.02
CA GLY A 11 -4.63 -1.39 12.82
C GLY A 11 -3.91 -0.67 11.68
N ILE A 12 -2.58 -0.76 11.60
CA ILE A 12 -1.77 -0.12 10.57
C ILE A 12 -0.84 -1.15 9.90
N THR A 13 -0.64 -1.00 8.59
CA THR A 13 0.45 -1.67 7.86
C THR A 13 1.76 -0.96 8.19
N ILE A 14 2.78 -1.69 8.64
CA ILE A 14 4.07 -1.16 9.07
C ILE A 14 5.16 -1.46 8.04
N GLN A 15 5.12 -2.63 7.39
CA GLN A 15 6.07 -2.99 6.33
C GLN A 15 5.39 -3.16 4.98
N SER A 16 6.01 -2.65 3.92
CA SER A 16 5.58 -2.98 2.57
C SER A 16 5.76 -4.47 2.26
N ALA A 17 4.76 -5.09 1.65
CA ALA A 17 4.82 -6.47 1.20
C ALA A 17 4.73 -6.51 -0.33
N ALA A 18 5.74 -7.09 -0.99
CA ALA A 18 5.69 -7.39 -2.42
C ALA A 18 5.23 -8.84 -2.64
N THR A 19 4.19 -9.04 -3.46
CA THR A 19 3.68 -10.36 -3.82
C THR A 19 3.51 -10.46 -5.33
N CYS A 20 3.87 -11.62 -5.89
CA CYS A 20 3.64 -11.97 -7.29
C CYS A 20 2.51 -13.00 -7.38
N PHE A 21 1.56 -12.81 -8.28
CA PHE A 21 0.55 -13.82 -8.59
C PHE A 21 0.14 -13.80 -10.06
N PRO A 22 -0.25 -14.95 -10.65
CA PRO A 22 -0.75 -15.00 -12.01
C PRO A 22 -2.17 -14.44 -12.09
N TRP A 23 -2.48 -13.69 -13.16
CA TRP A 23 -3.81 -13.22 -13.51
C TRP A 23 -3.98 -13.28 -15.04
N GLY A 24 -4.82 -14.22 -15.51
CA GLY A 24 -4.93 -14.50 -16.95
C GLY A 24 -3.59 -14.93 -17.53
N ASP A 25 -3.16 -14.27 -18.61
CA ASP A 25 -1.89 -14.53 -19.30
C ASP A 25 -0.71 -13.68 -18.77
N ALA A 26 -0.90 -12.98 -17.65
CA ALA A 26 0.10 -12.10 -17.06
C ALA A 26 0.45 -12.48 -15.60
N PHE A 27 1.62 -12.04 -15.15
CA PHE A 27 1.98 -12.02 -13.73
C PHE A 27 1.83 -10.60 -13.19
N ILE A 28 1.09 -10.44 -12.11
CA ILE A 28 0.91 -9.17 -11.43
C ILE A 28 1.89 -9.09 -10.26
N GLN A 29 2.67 -8.01 -10.24
CA GLN A 29 3.48 -7.59 -9.11
C GLN A 29 2.66 -6.60 -8.27
N LEU A 30 2.27 -7.01 -7.07
CA LEU A 30 1.57 -6.15 -6.12
C LEU A 30 2.56 -5.70 -5.05
N ILE A 31 2.69 -4.39 -4.87
CA ILE A 31 3.40 -3.78 -3.74
C ILE A 31 2.33 -3.17 -2.83
N ASP A 32 2.17 -3.76 -1.64
CA ASP A 32 1.36 -3.17 -0.58
C ASP A 32 2.20 -2.11 0.15
N THR A 33 1.70 -0.89 0.25
CA THR A 33 2.42 0.24 0.85
C THR A 33 1.79 0.66 2.18
N PRO A 34 2.56 0.98 3.22
CA PRO A 34 2.04 1.47 4.50
C PRO A 34 1.15 2.71 4.35
N GLY A 35 -0.01 2.72 5.02
CA GLY A 35 -0.94 3.86 4.99
C GLY A 35 -0.66 4.96 6.04
N HIS A 36 0.29 4.76 6.96
CA HIS A 36 0.58 5.75 7.99
C HIS A 36 1.58 6.82 7.50
N VAL A 37 1.38 8.08 7.91
CA VAL A 37 2.14 9.25 7.39
C VAL A 37 3.65 9.12 7.62
N ASP A 38 4.03 8.42 8.68
CA ASP A 38 5.43 8.18 9.04
C ASP A 38 6.21 7.37 7.99
N PHE A 39 5.54 6.72 7.04
CA PHE A 39 6.15 5.88 6.01
C PHE A 39 6.11 6.50 4.60
N SER A 40 5.88 7.81 4.50
CA SER A 40 5.76 8.52 3.22
C SER A 40 6.96 8.30 2.27
N ALA A 41 8.18 8.19 2.80
CA ALA A 41 9.38 7.94 1.99
C ALA A 41 9.37 6.53 1.34
N GLU A 42 8.86 5.53 2.06
CA GLU A 42 8.75 4.16 1.55
C GLU A 42 7.70 4.07 0.44
N VAL A 43 6.56 4.76 0.61
CA VAL A 43 5.53 4.89 -0.41
C VAL A 43 6.11 5.53 -1.68
N GLN A 44 6.87 6.63 -1.57
CA GLN A 44 7.49 7.29 -2.73
C GLN A 44 8.46 6.38 -3.48
N LEU A 45 9.25 5.57 -2.76
CA LEU A 45 10.15 4.61 -3.38
C LEU A 45 9.39 3.48 -4.09
N ALA A 46 8.29 3.00 -3.50
CA ALA A 46 7.42 2.02 -4.14
C ALA A 46 6.80 2.57 -5.43
N LEU A 47 6.36 3.84 -5.45
CA LEU A 47 5.81 4.49 -6.65
C LEU A 47 6.84 4.60 -7.79
N CYS A 48 8.13 4.72 -7.49
CA CYS A 48 9.19 4.70 -8.49
C CYS A 48 9.43 3.31 -9.11
N ALA A 49 8.88 2.25 -8.51
CA ALA A 49 9.12 0.86 -8.89
C ALA A 49 7.91 0.20 -9.60
N ILE A 50 6.81 0.92 -9.81
CA ILE A 50 5.57 0.40 -10.40
C ILE A 50 5.21 1.12 -11.71
N ASP A 51 4.54 0.39 -12.61
CA ASP A 51 3.99 0.96 -13.84
C ASP A 51 2.63 1.63 -13.63
N GLY A 52 1.95 1.35 -12.51
CA GLY A 52 0.64 1.91 -12.19
C GLY A 52 0.24 1.65 -10.73
N ALA A 53 -0.69 2.46 -10.22
CA ALA A 53 -1.15 2.42 -8.84
C ALA A 53 -2.67 2.23 -8.75
N CYS A 54 -3.12 1.50 -7.73
CA CYS A 54 -4.53 1.38 -7.37
C CYS A 54 -4.80 2.24 -6.12
N LEU A 55 -5.57 3.32 -6.28
CA LEU A 55 -5.95 4.19 -5.17
C LEU A 55 -7.26 3.70 -4.51
N LEU A 56 -7.19 3.40 -3.22
CA LEU A 56 -8.34 3.06 -2.39
C LEU A 56 -8.79 4.30 -1.62
N LEU A 57 -10.09 4.65 -1.73
CA LEU A 57 -10.69 5.78 -1.03
C LEU A 57 -11.83 5.30 -0.14
N ASP A 58 -11.89 5.83 1.08
CA ASP A 58 -13.07 5.71 1.92
C ASP A 58 -14.17 6.62 1.37
N ALA A 59 -15.30 6.04 0.97
CA ALA A 59 -16.43 6.79 0.41
C ALA A 59 -17.02 7.83 1.37
N SER A 60 -16.90 7.63 2.69
CA SER A 60 -17.42 8.53 3.71
C SER A 60 -16.48 9.71 4.01
N ARG A 61 -15.17 9.52 3.83
CA ARG A 61 -14.15 10.53 4.15
C ARG A 61 -13.57 11.22 2.91
N GLY A 62 -13.69 10.59 1.75
CA GLY A 62 -13.21 11.11 0.48
C GLY A 62 -11.69 11.22 0.42
N VAL A 63 -11.20 12.29 -0.19
CA VAL A 63 -9.78 12.58 -0.36
C VAL A 63 -9.20 13.16 0.93
N GLU A 64 -8.27 12.44 1.56
CA GLU A 64 -7.56 12.91 2.75
C GLU A 64 -6.20 13.51 2.41
N ALA A 65 -5.48 14.04 3.40
CA ALA A 65 -4.19 14.73 3.19
C ALA A 65 -3.16 13.84 2.48
N GLN A 66 -3.09 12.56 2.85
CA GLN A 66 -2.19 11.58 2.24
C GLN A 66 -2.59 11.19 0.82
N THR A 67 -3.89 11.22 0.50
CA THR A 67 -4.38 10.95 -0.86
C THR A 67 -3.86 11.99 -1.87
N ARG A 68 -3.55 13.20 -1.41
CA ARG A 68 -3.08 14.31 -2.26
C ARG A 68 -1.56 14.40 -2.36
N ALA A 69 -0.84 13.69 -1.48
CA ALA A 69 0.61 13.74 -1.37
C ALA A 69 1.27 12.85 -2.43
#